data_AF-A0A4R9JX11-F1
#
_entry.id   AF-A0A4R9JX11-F1
#
_cell.length_a   1.000
_cell.length_b   1.000
_cell.length_c   1.000
_cell.angle_alpha   90.00
_cell.angle_beta   90.00
_cell.angle_gamma   90.00
#
_symmetry.space_group_name_H-M   'P 1'
#
loop_
_entity.id
_entity.type
_entity.pdbx_description
1 polymer ?
#
loop_
_entity_poly.entity_id
_entity_poly.type
_entity_poly.pdbx_seq_one_letter_code
_entity_poly.pdbx_strand_id
1 'polypeptide(L)'
;MEAGLLLSALVQLAILFFWFTPNFDSNSLDDLIEEVAFIDNVQITEPTNESKPTDGDFDLTDKEKEEKKEDPRIAGASDPIVSGATSPVDLSPNTRPEYTSEAKSLGITGTMTLEVVISDTGEVLRVRSVGKTLGGGLELEAITTYKRKRFSPSILEGKPITVKVLVPIRFTLN
;
A
#
# COMPACT_ATOMS: atom_id res chain seq x y z
N MET A 1 24.00 -15.26 54.53
CA MET A 1 23.66 -13.85 54.24
C MET A 1 23.63 -13.53 52.74
N GLU A 2 23.81 -14.51 51.83
CA GLU A 2 23.95 -14.23 50.39
C GLU A 2 22.64 -14.19 49.59
N ALA A 3 21.57 -14.87 50.05
CA ALA A 3 20.30 -14.93 49.30
C ALA A 3 19.52 -13.61 49.27
N GLY A 4 19.67 -12.74 50.28
CA GLY A 4 18.98 -11.44 50.33
C GLY A 4 19.53 -10.41 49.34
N LEU A 5 20.82 -10.51 49.02
CA LEU A 5 21.51 -9.61 48.10
C LEU A 5 21.06 -9.84 46.64
N LEU A 6 20.90 -11.11 46.25
CA LEU A 6 20.43 -11.49 44.92
C LEU A 6 18.97 -11.06 44.68
N LEU A 7 18.11 -11.23 45.69
CA LEU A 7 16.70 -10.82 45.58
C LEU A 7 16.57 -9.29 45.43
N SER A 8 17.39 -8.52 46.16
CA SER A 8 17.41 -7.06 46.04
C SER A 8 17.89 -6.59 44.67
N ALA A 9 18.90 -7.25 44.11
CA ALA A 9 19.43 -6.91 42.78
C ALA A 9 18.38 -7.18 41.68
N LEU A 10 17.62 -8.26 41.78
CA LEU A 10 16.52 -8.56 40.85
C LEU A 10 15.38 -7.55 40.94
N VAL A 11 15.02 -7.12 42.15
CA VAL A 11 14.00 -6.08 42.35
C VAL A 11 14.46 -4.74 41.79
N GLN A 12 15.72 -4.35 42.00
CA GLN A 12 16.28 -3.14 41.39
C GLN A 12 16.32 -3.21 39.86
N LEU A 13 16.67 -4.37 39.29
CA LEU A 13 16.67 -4.56 37.83
C LEU A 13 15.26 -4.48 37.25
N ALA A 14 14.25 -5.00 37.96
CA ALA A 14 12.85 -4.88 37.55
C ALA A 14 12.33 -3.44 37.63
N ILE A 15 12.72 -2.66 38.65
CA ILE A 15 12.38 -1.23 38.77
C ILE A 15 13.06 -0.43 37.65
N LEU A 16 14.32 -0.71 37.34
CA LEU A 16 15.02 -0.10 36.21
C LEU A 16 14.38 -0.49 34.88
N PHE A 17 13.97 -1.76 34.70
CA PHE A 17 13.23 -2.18 33.51
C PHE A 17 11.89 -1.46 33.40
N PHE A 18 11.18 -1.26 34.51
CA PHE A 18 9.91 -0.53 34.53
C PHE A 18 10.06 0.97 34.22
N TRP A 19 11.20 1.59 34.59
CA TRP A 19 11.53 2.97 34.22
C TRP A 19 12.21 3.10 32.84
N PHE A 20 12.71 1.99 32.30
CA PHE A 20 13.43 1.90 31.02
C PHE A 20 12.69 1.03 29.98
N THR A 21 11.40 0.78 30.15
CA THR A 21 10.56 0.34 29.04
C THR A 21 10.24 1.58 28.22
N PRO A 22 10.78 1.77 27.01
CA PRO A 22 10.25 2.77 26.11
C PRO A 22 8.76 2.45 25.91
N ASN A 23 7.89 3.43 26.16
CA ASN A 23 6.49 3.32 25.77
C ASN A 23 6.49 3.05 24.27
N PHE A 24 6.19 1.80 23.87
CA PHE A 24 5.85 1.51 22.50
C PHE A 24 4.46 2.09 22.30
N ASP A 25 4.42 3.36 21.88
CA ASP A 25 3.22 3.98 21.37
C ASP A 25 2.74 3.15 20.18
N SER A 26 1.69 2.38 20.42
CA SER A 26 0.92 1.70 19.38
C SER A 26 -0.36 2.49 19.12
N ASN A 27 -0.23 3.78 18.84
CA ASN A 27 -1.34 4.65 18.43
C ASN A 27 -0.81 5.75 17.49
N SER A 28 -0.54 5.41 16.24
CA SER A 28 -0.31 6.39 15.17
C SER A 28 -1.62 6.71 14.43
N LEU A 29 -2.72 6.94 15.16
CA LEU A 29 -4.05 7.21 14.58
C LEU A 29 -4.77 8.47 15.11
N ASP A 30 -4.14 9.25 16.00
CA ASP A 30 -4.80 10.44 16.60
C ASP A 30 -4.39 11.80 16.00
N ASP A 31 -3.51 11.86 14.98
CA ASP A 31 -3.06 13.13 14.39
C ASP A 31 -3.80 13.51 13.07
N LEU A 32 -4.98 12.93 12.81
CA LEU A 32 -5.73 13.16 11.57
C LEU A 32 -7.19 13.62 11.75
N ILE A 33 -7.61 14.03 12.94
CA ILE A 33 -8.98 14.53 13.15
C ILE A 33 -9.00 15.63 14.23
N GLU A 34 -8.50 16.85 13.92
CA GLU A 34 -9.04 18.13 14.42
C GLU A 34 -8.23 19.32 13.86
N GLU A 35 -8.51 19.74 12.63
CA GLU A 35 -8.44 21.16 12.28
C GLU A 35 -9.47 21.45 11.20
N VAL A 36 -10.73 21.46 11.63
CA VAL A 36 -11.84 22.04 10.87
C VAL A 36 -12.34 23.23 11.68
N ALA A 37 -11.67 24.38 11.56
CA ALA A 37 -12.22 25.67 11.95
C ALA A 37 -11.53 26.85 11.24
N PHE A 38 -12.25 27.42 10.28
CA PHE A 38 -12.32 28.86 10.01
C PHE A 38 -11.05 29.64 9.62
N ILE A 39 -10.92 29.88 8.31
CA ILE A 39 -10.56 31.22 7.81
C ILE A 39 -11.71 31.72 6.96
N ASP A 40 -12.68 32.39 7.60
CA ASP A 40 -13.51 33.40 6.96
C ASP A 40 -12.69 34.70 6.94
N ASN A 41 -12.09 35.02 5.79
CA ASN A 41 -11.90 36.39 5.28
C ASN A 41 -11.06 36.36 4.01
N VAL A 42 -11.71 36.21 2.85
CA VAL A 42 -11.15 36.64 1.57
C VAL A 42 -12.10 37.67 0.97
N GLN A 43 -11.74 38.94 1.13
CA GLN A 43 -12.30 40.06 0.38
C GLN A 43 -11.85 39.91 -1.08
N ILE A 44 -12.79 39.64 -1.99
CA ILE A 44 -12.53 39.69 -3.43
C ILE A 44 -12.41 41.18 -3.79
N THR A 45 -11.18 41.66 -3.91
CA THR A 45 -10.87 42.89 -4.64
C THR A 45 -10.05 42.47 -5.85
N GLU A 46 -10.61 42.66 -7.05
CA GLU A 46 -9.86 42.55 -8.31
C GLU A 46 -8.79 43.65 -8.36
N PRO A 47 -7.54 43.32 -8.71
CA PRO A 47 -6.65 44.26 -9.35
C PRO A 47 -6.35 43.78 -10.78
N THR A 48 -7.00 44.45 -11.72
CA THR A 48 -6.53 44.84 -13.04
C THR A 48 -5.07 44.49 -13.36
N ASN A 49 -4.93 43.63 -14.36
CA ASN A 49 -3.89 43.53 -15.38
C ASN A 49 -2.90 44.74 -15.45
N GLU A 50 -1.59 44.51 -15.32
CA GLU A 50 -0.57 44.92 -16.31
C GLU A 50 0.89 44.70 -15.85
N SER A 51 1.69 44.23 -16.82
CA SER A 51 3.12 44.53 -17.05
C SER A 51 4.25 43.63 -16.47
N LYS A 52 4.65 42.65 -17.30
CA LYS A 52 6.00 42.42 -17.90
C LYS A 52 7.21 42.01 -17.00
N PRO A 53 8.26 41.40 -17.60
CA PRO A 53 8.88 40.15 -17.14
C PRO A 53 10.25 40.37 -16.50
N THR A 54 10.61 39.51 -15.55
CA THR A 54 11.98 39.45 -15.01
C THR A 54 12.52 38.05 -15.22
N ASP A 55 13.55 38.00 -16.06
CA ASP A 55 14.31 36.82 -16.41
C ASP A 55 15.02 36.23 -15.19
N GLY A 56 14.91 34.91 -15.05
CA GLY A 56 15.89 34.08 -14.35
C GLY A 56 15.65 33.85 -12.87
N ASP A 57 14.90 32.79 -12.53
CA ASP A 57 15.27 31.91 -11.41
C ASP A 57 14.50 30.56 -11.50
N PHE A 58 15.26 29.48 -11.68
CA PHE A 58 14.92 28.04 -11.53
C PHE A 58 13.48 27.56 -11.79
N ASP A 59 13.14 27.36 -13.07
CA ASP A 59 12.02 26.53 -13.50
C ASP A 59 12.44 25.05 -13.59
N LEU A 60 12.44 24.32 -12.46
CA LEU A 60 12.59 22.85 -12.43
C LEU A 60 11.90 22.21 -11.21
N THR A 61 10.63 22.49 -10.92
CA THR A 61 9.87 21.61 -9.99
C THR A 61 8.41 21.35 -10.35
N ASP A 62 7.87 21.93 -11.41
CA ASP A 62 6.42 21.82 -11.68
C ASP A 62 6.06 20.78 -12.77
N LYS A 63 6.93 19.80 -13.03
CA LYS A 63 6.68 18.73 -14.02
C LYS A 63 6.45 17.31 -13.50
N GLU A 64 6.43 17.07 -12.20
CA GLU A 64 6.17 15.71 -11.68
C GLU A 64 4.76 15.50 -11.11
N LYS A 65 3.89 16.52 -11.18
CA LYS A 65 2.46 16.39 -10.82
C LYS A 65 1.55 16.24 -12.04
N GLU A 66 2.08 15.71 -13.14
CA GLU A 66 1.26 15.21 -14.26
C GLU A 66 0.92 13.72 -14.02
N GLU A 67 -0.39 13.46 -13.94
CA GLU A 67 -1.03 12.20 -14.34
C GLU A 67 -0.77 10.91 -13.56
N LYS A 68 -1.32 10.83 -12.35
CA LYS A 68 -2.02 9.59 -11.95
C LYS A 68 -3.52 9.88 -11.84
N LYS A 69 -4.14 10.18 -12.98
CA LYS A 69 -5.59 10.01 -13.13
C LYS A 69 -5.84 8.51 -12.98
N GLU A 70 -5.96 8.03 -11.76
CA GLU A 70 -6.37 6.66 -11.50
C GLU A 70 -7.71 6.47 -12.19
N ASP A 71 -7.80 5.46 -13.06
CA ASP A 71 -8.99 5.17 -13.86
C ASP A 71 -10.23 5.18 -12.94
N PRO A 72 -11.30 5.93 -13.26
CA PRO A 72 -12.48 6.03 -12.39
C PRO A 72 -13.09 4.66 -12.05
N ARG A 73 -12.83 3.63 -12.85
CA ARG A 73 -13.22 2.24 -12.58
C ARG A 73 -12.58 1.66 -11.31
N ILE A 74 -11.41 2.16 -10.91
CA ILE A 74 -10.68 1.70 -9.72
C ILE A 74 -11.34 2.20 -8.43
N ALA A 75 -11.95 3.40 -8.45
CA ALA A 75 -12.62 3.99 -7.29
C ALA A 75 -13.93 3.25 -6.92
N GLY A 76 -14.57 2.58 -7.88
CA GLY A 76 -15.77 1.78 -7.68
C GLY A 76 -15.51 0.30 -7.37
N ALA A 77 -14.26 -0.11 -7.18
CA ALA A 77 -13.93 -1.51 -6.94
C ALA A 77 -14.43 -1.99 -5.57
N SER A 78 -15.32 -2.97 -5.54
CA SER A 78 -15.83 -3.59 -4.31
C SER A 78 -15.13 -4.90 -3.99
N ASP A 79 -15.02 -5.25 -2.70
CA ASP A 79 -14.54 -6.58 -2.32
C ASP A 79 -15.61 -7.64 -2.63
N PRO A 80 -15.29 -8.72 -3.37
CA PRO A 80 -16.30 -9.68 -3.85
C PRO A 80 -16.94 -10.45 -2.70
N ILE A 81 -16.18 -10.72 -1.62
CA ILE A 81 -16.67 -11.42 -0.44
C ILE A 81 -17.72 -10.58 0.30
N VAL A 82 -17.48 -9.26 0.42
CA VAL A 82 -18.37 -8.35 1.14
C VAL A 82 -19.64 -8.08 0.32
N SER A 83 -19.50 -7.96 -1.00
CA SER A 83 -20.63 -7.71 -1.91
C SER A 83 -21.46 -8.97 -2.22
N GLY A 84 -20.98 -10.17 -1.88
CA GLY A 84 -21.63 -11.42 -2.27
C GLY A 84 -21.46 -11.76 -3.76
N ALA A 85 -20.48 -11.15 -4.42
CA ALA A 85 -20.15 -11.41 -5.81
C ALA A 85 -19.35 -12.71 -5.96
N THR A 86 -19.41 -13.31 -7.14
CA THR A 86 -18.58 -14.48 -7.48
C THR A 86 -17.10 -14.11 -7.47
N SER A 87 -16.26 -14.91 -6.82
CA SER A 87 -14.80 -14.70 -6.83
C SER A 87 -14.23 -14.83 -8.25
N PRO A 88 -13.36 -13.91 -8.68
CA PRO A 88 -12.77 -13.96 -10.01
C PRO A 88 -11.80 -15.15 -10.12
N VAL A 89 -11.88 -15.87 -11.22
CA VAL A 89 -11.05 -17.06 -11.48
C VAL A 89 -9.87 -16.68 -12.37
N ASP A 90 -8.65 -17.12 -12.03
CA ASP A 90 -7.46 -16.91 -12.86
C ASP A 90 -7.54 -17.79 -14.13
N LEU A 91 -7.59 -17.14 -15.31
CA LEU A 91 -7.65 -17.83 -16.60
C LEU A 91 -6.25 -18.19 -17.13
N SER A 92 -5.18 -17.68 -16.49
CA SER A 92 -3.79 -17.87 -16.91
C SER A 92 -2.92 -18.49 -15.81
N PRO A 93 -3.29 -19.68 -15.29
CA PRO A 93 -2.63 -20.27 -14.11
C PRO A 93 -1.15 -20.64 -14.33
N ASN A 94 -0.74 -20.82 -15.60
CA ASN A 94 0.64 -21.14 -15.97
C ASN A 94 1.59 -19.95 -15.82
N THR A 95 1.06 -18.72 -15.79
CA THR A 95 1.87 -17.50 -15.68
C THR A 95 2.14 -17.24 -14.21
N ARG A 96 3.35 -17.55 -13.74
CA ARG A 96 3.79 -17.33 -12.35
C ARG A 96 4.98 -16.37 -12.32
N PRO A 97 5.11 -15.57 -11.26
CA PRO A 97 6.22 -14.64 -11.17
C PRO A 97 7.55 -15.38 -11.06
N GLU A 98 8.52 -14.97 -11.86
CA GLU A 98 9.84 -15.56 -11.85
C GLU A 98 10.64 -15.06 -10.64
N TYR A 99 11.54 -15.93 -10.17
CA TYR A 99 12.48 -15.56 -9.12
C TYR A 99 13.61 -14.74 -9.73
N THR A 100 13.81 -13.53 -9.22
CA THR A 100 14.94 -12.67 -9.62
C THR A 100 16.27 -13.28 -9.18
N SER A 101 17.33 -13.02 -9.95
CA SER A 101 18.68 -13.48 -9.62
C SER A 101 19.15 -12.99 -8.26
N GLU A 102 18.85 -11.74 -7.92
CA GLU A 102 19.18 -11.13 -6.63
C GLU A 102 18.48 -11.84 -5.47
N ALA A 103 17.18 -12.12 -5.58
CA ALA A 103 16.46 -12.82 -4.51
C ALA A 103 16.90 -14.28 -4.36
N LYS A 104 17.31 -14.94 -5.46
CA LYS A 104 17.94 -16.28 -5.40
C LYS A 104 19.28 -16.21 -4.65
N SER A 105 20.14 -15.26 -5.00
CA SER A 105 21.47 -15.11 -4.37
C SER A 105 21.38 -14.77 -2.89
N LEU A 106 20.38 -13.99 -2.49
CA LEU A 106 20.14 -13.61 -1.09
C LEU A 106 19.35 -14.66 -0.30
N GLY A 107 18.88 -15.74 -0.93
CA GLY A 107 18.10 -16.77 -0.25
C GLY A 107 16.76 -16.26 0.32
N ILE A 108 16.24 -15.16 -0.21
CA ILE A 108 14.97 -14.57 0.24
C ILE A 108 13.89 -15.61 0.02
N THR A 109 12.97 -15.82 0.97
CA THR A 109 11.78 -16.67 0.82
C THR A 109 10.63 -16.08 1.66
N GLY A 110 9.38 -16.45 1.36
CA GLY A 110 8.24 -16.01 2.16
C GLY A 110 6.95 -15.88 1.35
N THR A 111 5.91 -15.32 1.98
CA THR A 111 4.63 -15.06 1.33
C THR A 111 4.43 -13.56 1.22
N MET A 112 4.03 -13.07 0.04
CA MET A 112 3.59 -11.69 -0.15
C MET A 112 2.14 -11.67 -0.60
N THR A 113 1.44 -10.57 -0.35
CA THR A 113 0.06 -10.38 -0.78
C THR A 113 0.01 -9.29 -1.85
N LEU A 114 -0.67 -9.57 -2.95
CA LEU A 114 -0.98 -8.58 -3.97
C LEU A 114 -2.44 -8.18 -3.89
N GLU A 115 -2.69 -6.87 -3.94
CA GLU A 115 -3.99 -6.30 -4.22
C GLU A 115 -4.14 -6.13 -5.74
N VAL A 116 -5.12 -6.81 -6.31
CA VAL A 116 -5.42 -6.81 -7.75
C VAL A 116 -6.83 -6.26 -7.95
N VAL A 117 -6.95 -5.24 -8.79
CA VAL A 117 -8.25 -4.68 -9.21
C VAL A 117 -8.57 -5.25 -10.59
N ILE A 118 -9.68 -5.99 -10.66
CA ILE A 118 -10.14 -6.71 -11.84
C ILE A 118 -11.41 -6.02 -12.32
N SER A 119 -11.42 -5.61 -13.59
CA SER A 119 -12.58 -5.00 -14.22
C SER A 119 -13.74 -5.98 -14.44
N ASP A 120 -14.90 -5.44 -14.76
CA ASP A 120 -16.09 -6.14 -15.24
C ASP A 120 -15.85 -6.96 -16.53
N THR A 121 -14.79 -6.67 -17.29
CA THR A 121 -14.37 -7.46 -18.46
C THR A 121 -13.38 -8.58 -18.12
N GLY A 122 -12.85 -8.62 -16.89
CA GLY A 122 -11.83 -9.58 -16.46
C GLY A 122 -10.38 -9.11 -16.70
N GLU A 123 -10.19 -7.89 -17.20
CA GLU A 123 -8.88 -7.27 -17.32
C GLU A 123 -8.38 -6.71 -15.99
N VAL A 124 -7.08 -6.83 -15.74
CA VAL A 124 -6.43 -6.28 -14.54
C VAL A 124 -6.16 -4.80 -14.75
N LEU A 125 -6.85 -3.95 -14.00
CA LEU A 125 -6.70 -2.49 -14.07
C LEU A 125 -5.52 -2.01 -13.22
N ARG A 126 -5.34 -2.63 -12.05
CA ARG A 126 -4.30 -2.23 -11.10
C ARG A 126 -3.78 -3.43 -10.34
N VAL A 127 -2.48 -3.42 -10.08
CA VAL A 127 -1.82 -4.36 -9.17
C VAL A 127 -0.94 -3.56 -8.22
N ARG A 128 -1.06 -3.84 -6.93
CA ARG A 128 -0.20 -3.30 -5.87
C ARG A 128 0.22 -4.42 -4.95
N SER A 129 1.41 -4.31 -4.38
CA SER A 129 1.75 -5.08 -3.19
C SER A 129 1.07 -4.47 -1.97
N VAL A 130 0.67 -5.32 -1.03
CA VAL A 130 0.16 -4.90 0.27
C VAL A 130 0.79 -5.75 1.38
N GLY A 131 1.03 -5.13 2.53
CA GLY A 131 1.63 -5.79 3.69
C GLY A 131 3.15 -5.91 3.59
N LYS A 132 3.68 -7.09 3.93
CA LYS A 132 5.12 -7.32 4.05
C LYS A 132 5.79 -7.45 2.67
N THR A 133 6.77 -6.60 2.42
CA THR A 133 7.65 -6.68 1.24
C THR A 133 8.73 -7.76 1.45
N LEU A 134 8.93 -8.63 0.46
CA LEU A 134 9.98 -9.67 0.50
C LEU A 134 11.37 -9.14 0.11
N GLY A 135 11.43 -8.07 -0.70
CA GLY A 135 12.68 -7.50 -1.20
C GLY A 135 13.27 -8.24 -2.42
N GLY A 136 14.45 -7.82 -2.86
CA GLY A 136 15.21 -8.46 -3.94
C GLY A 136 14.53 -8.43 -5.32
N GLY A 137 13.60 -7.50 -5.55
CA GLY A 137 12.90 -7.37 -6.84
C GLY A 137 11.76 -8.38 -7.09
N LEU A 138 11.47 -9.30 -6.16
CA LEU A 138 10.37 -10.27 -6.31
C LEU A 138 9.01 -9.59 -6.47
N GLU A 139 8.84 -8.46 -5.80
CA GLU A 139 7.61 -7.67 -5.85
C GLU A 139 7.33 -7.10 -7.25
N LEU A 140 8.37 -6.58 -7.91
CA LEU A 140 8.23 -6.01 -9.25
C LEU A 140 7.88 -7.08 -10.27
N GLU A 141 8.49 -8.26 -10.17
CA GLU A 141 8.17 -9.41 -11.02
C GLU A 141 6.75 -9.92 -10.76
N ALA A 142 6.32 -9.96 -9.50
CA ALA A 142 4.94 -10.28 -9.12
C ALA A 142 3.94 -9.31 -9.77
N ILE A 143 4.17 -8.00 -9.62
CA ILE A 143 3.31 -6.96 -10.19
C ILE A 143 3.26 -7.07 -11.71
N THR A 144 4.40 -7.21 -12.38
CA THR A 144 4.48 -7.28 -13.85
C THR A 144 3.81 -8.53 -14.40
N THR A 145 3.95 -9.65 -13.72
CA THR A 145 3.29 -10.92 -14.08
C THR A 145 1.77 -10.81 -13.95
N TYR A 146 1.28 -10.29 -12.83
CA TYR A 146 -0.16 -10.16 -12.58
C TYR A 146 -0.84 -9.12 -13.47
N LYS A 147 -0.12 -8.06 -13.88
CA LYS A 147 -0.62 -7.10 -14.89
C LYS A 147 -0.92 -7.75 -16.24
N ARG A 148 -0.15 -8.78 -16.62
CA ARG A 148 -0.33 -9.50 -17.90
C ARG A 148 -1.39 -10.61 -17.82
N LYS A 149 -1.79 -11.00 -16.61
CA LYS A 149 -2.81 -12.03 -16.42
C LYS A 149 -4.20 -11.58 -16.90
N ARG A 150 -5.05 -12.57 -17.09
CA ARG A 150 -6.47 -12.41 -17.35
C ARG A 150 -7.26 -13.20 -16.33
N PHE A 151 -8.34 -12.60 -15.85
CA PHE A 151 -9.23 -13.19 -14.87
C PHE A 151 -10.64 -13.28 -15.46
N SER A 152 -11.44 -14.19 -14.95
CA SER A 152 -12.88 -14.17 -15.17
C SER A 152 -13.47 -13.01 -14.37
N PRO A 153 -14.37 -12.22 -14.95
CA PRO A 153 -15.03 -11.14 -14.24
C PRO A 153 -15.88 -11.68 -13.09
N SER A 154 -16.01 -10.88 -12.04
CA SER A 154 -16.89 -11.16 -10.92
C SER A 154 -18.32 -10.78 -11.27
N ILE A 155 -19.25 -11.69 -11.00
CA ILE A 155 -20.68 -11.49 -11.25
C ILE A 155 -21.38 -11.23 -9.92
N LEU A 156 -22.10 -10.11 -9.84
CA LEU A 156 -23.00 -9.75 -8.75
C LEU A 156 -24.42 -9.60 -9.33
N GLU A 157 -25.38 -10.38 -8.84
CA GLU A 157 -26.78 -10.33 -9.29
C GLU A 157 -26.94 -10.43 -10.84
N GLY A 158 -26.09 -11.22 -11.50
CA GLY A 158 -26.10 -11.38 -12.95
C GLY A 158 -25.42 -10.26 -13.74
N LYS A 159 -24.86 -9.24 -13.07
CA LYS A 159 -24.09 -8.16 -13.68
C LYS A 159 -22.60 -8.31 -13.39
N PRO A 160 -21.72 -8.13 -14.39
CA PRO A 160 -20.30 -8.08 -14.14
C PRO A 160 -19.95 -6.77 -13.41
N ILE A 161 -19.10 -6.87 -12.40
CA ILE A 161 -18.66 -5.73 -11.59
C ILE A 161 -17.13 -5.69 -11.49
N THR A 162 -16.60 -4.49 -11.25
CA THR A 162 -15.17 -4.31 -10.94
C THR A 162 -14.94 -4.66 -9.48
N VAL A 163 -13.98 -5.54 -9.22
CA VAL A 163 -13.69 -6.04 -7.88
C VAL A 163 -12.23 -5.88 -7.51
N LYS A 164 -12.01 -5.79 -6.20
CA LYS A 164 -10.67 -5.79 -5.61
C LYS A 164 -10.44 -7.11 -4.91
N VAL A 165 -9.32 -7.77 -5.18
CA VAL A 165 -8.96 -9.07 -4.59
C VAL A 165 -7.55 -9.07 -4.03
N LEU A 166 -7.39 -9.78 -2.91
CA LEU A 166 -6.10 -10.02 -2.29
C LEU A 166 -5.61 -11.42 -2.66
N VAL A 167 -4.46 -11.48 -3.32
CA VAL A 167 -3.85 -12.72 -3.79
C VAL A 167 -2.55 -12.98 -3.05
N PRO A 168 -2.50 -13.98 -2.14
CA PRO A 168 -1.25 -14.39 -1.50
C PRO A 168 -0.40 -15.22 -2.48
N ILE A 169 0.87 -14.87 -2.60
CA ILE A 169 1.86 -15.53 -3.45
C ILE A 169 2.99 -16.04 -2.57
N ARG A 170 3.31 -17.33 -2.71
CA ARG A 170 4.38 -17.97 -1.93
C ARG A 170 5.67 -18.10 -2.73
N PHE A 171 6.64 -17.32 -2.28
CA PHE A 171 8.09 -17.36 -2.43
C PHE A 171 8.80 -18.60 -1.85
N THR A 172 9.14 -19.62 -2.65
CA THR A 172 10.01 -20.72 -2.19
C THR A 172 11.18 -20.97 -3.13
N LEU A 173 12.37 -21.15 -2.55
CA LEU A 173 13.56 -21.68 -3.22
C LEU A 173 13.58 -23.20 -3.00
N ASN A 174 13.82 -23.96 -4.06
CA ASN A 174 14.01 -25.41 -4.02
C ASN A 174 15.50 -25.74 -4.17
#